data_AF-A0A2L0EZ09-F1
#
_entry.id   AF-A0A2L0EZ09-F1
#
_cell.length_a   1.000
_cell.length_b   1.000
_cell.length_c   1.000
_cell.angle_alpha   90.00
_cell.angle_beta   90.00
_cell.angle_gamma   90.00
#
_symmetry.space_group_name_H-M   'P 1'
#
loop_
_entity.id
_entity.type
_entity.pdbx_description
1 polymer ?
#
loop_
_entity_poly.entity_id
_entity_poly.type
_entity_poly.pdbx_seq_one_letter_code
_entity_poly.pdbx_strand_id
1 'polypeptide(L)'
;MNSSQCETYTHVATQHCIAVLLPFPEGWVAFTPDGRYKFSGDLASNFWHAIHLCRFEPGELDPYAPNLRLNDETPLATAAPRCSPSP
;
A
#
# COMPACT_ATOMS: atom_id res chain seq x y z
N MET A 1 9.04 14.50 18.60
CA MET A 1 8.08 13.85 17.68
C MET A 1 8.57 14.14 16.27
N ASN A 2 9.28 13.21 15.64
CA ASN A 2 9.67 13.37 14.24
C ASN A 2 8.44 13.08 13.38
N SER A 3 7.97 14.07 12.63
CA SER A 3 6.92 13.87 11.63
C SER A 3 7.41 12.83 10.62
N SER A 4 6.78 11.64 10.59
CA SER A 4 6.99 10.69 9.51
C SER A 4 6.37 11.30 8.26
N GLN A 5 7.20 11.75 7.32
CA GLN A 5 6.73 12.31 6.06
C GLN A 5 6.35 11.15 5.15
N CYS A 6 5.07 11.10 4.77
CA CYS A 6 4.63 10.19 3.71
C CYS A 6 5.04 10.76 2.34
N GLU A 7 5.48 9.89 1.44
CA GLU A 7 5.81 10.27 0.06
C GLU A 7 4.76 9.69 -0.88
N THR A 8 4.15 10.54 -1.71
CA THR A 8 3.19 10.10 -2.73
C THR A 8 3.87 10.04 -4.10
N TYR A 9 3.73 8.91 -4.77
CA TYR A 9 4.27 8.65 -6.09
C TYR A 9 3.15 8.72 -7.13
N THR A 10 3.34 9.54 -8.15
CA THR A 10 2.29 9.87 -9.12
C THR A 10 2.78 9.59 -10.54
N HIS A 11 1.90 9.07 -11.39
CA HIS A 11 2.17 8.90 -12.79
C HIS A 11 2.30 10.27 -13.48
N VAL A 12 3.42 10.52 -14.16
CA VAL A 12 3.76 11.87 -14.67
C VAL A 12 2.74 12.36 -15.71
N ALA A 13 2.28 11.49 -16.61
CA ALA A 13 1.41 11.91 -17.70
C ALA A 13 -0.07 12.06 -17.29
N THR A 14 -0.53 11.24 -16.34
CA THR A 14 -1.97 11.18 -15.97
C THR A 14 -2.25 11.84 -14.62
N GLN A 15 -1.21 12.19 -13.87
CA GLN A 15 -1.30 12.69 -12.50
C GLN A 15 -2.06 11.76 -11.54
N HIS A 16 -2.18 10.47 -11.88
CA HIS A 16 -2.79 9.48 -11.00
C HIS A 16 -1.81 9.01 -9.94
N CYS A 17 -2.28 8.90 -8.69
CA CYS A 17 -1.50 8.27 -7.63
C CYS A 17 -1.20 6.82 -8.02
N ILE A 18 0.08 6.46 -8.01
CA ILE A 18 0.55 5.10 -8.22
C ILE A 18 0.67 4.41 -6.86
N ALA A 19 1.30 5.07 -5.89
CA ALA A 19 1.55 4.52 -4.57
C ALA A 19 1.84 5.61 -3.54
N VAL A 20 1.76 5.23 -2.27
CA VAL A 20 2.26 5.99 -1.13
C VAL A 20 3.33 5.17 -0.42
N LEU A 21 4.45 5.81 -0.10
CA LEU A 21 5.51 5.27 0.75
C LEU A 21 5.39 5.88 2.15
N LEU A 22 5.34 5.02 3.16
CA LEU A 22 5.42 5.38 4.57
C LEU A 22 6.73 4.82 5.14
N PRO A 23 7.72 5.69 5.41
CA PRO A 23 8.94 5.28 6.08
C PRO A 23 8.73 5.22 7.60
N PHE A 24 9.35 4.22 8.23
CA PHE A 24 9.44 4.03 9.67
C PHE A 24 10.91 3.95 10.09
N PRO A 25 11.24 4.15 11.38
CA PRO A 25 12.62 4.00 11.86
C PRO A 25 13.24 2.64 11.53
N GLU A 26 12.45 1.57 11.64
CA GLU A 26 12.90 0.18 11.48
C GLU A 26 12.26 -0.53 10.29
N GLY A 27 11.67 0.21 9.36
CA GLY A 27 10.93 -0.39 8.26
C GLY A 27 10.30 0.60 7.29
N TRP A 28 9.56 0.07 6.34
CA TRP A 28 8.81 0.86 5.37
C TRP A 28 7.64 0.05 4.83
N VAL A 29 6.61 0.74 4.38
CA VAL A 29 5.54 0.16 3.56
C VAL A 29 5.26 1.04 2.36
N ALA A 30 5.09 0.40 1.21
CA ALA A 30 4.61 1.05 0.01
C ALA A 30 3.32 0.38 -0.44
N PHE A 31 2.26 1.17 -0.64
CA PHE A 31 0.95 0.66 -1.02
C PHE A 31 0.31 1.46 -2.14
N THR A 32 -0.42 0.75 -2.99
CA THR A 32 -1.16 1.30 -4.12
C THR A 32 -2.56 1.76 -3.67
N PRO A 33 -3.23 2.65 -4.43
CA PRO A 33 -4.60 3.08 -4.11
C PRO A 33 -5.64 1.94 -4.04
N ASP A 34 -5.37 0.80 -4.68
CA ASP A 34 -6.22 -0.40 -4.60
C ASP A 34 -5.94 -1.29 -3.37
N GLY A 35 -5.05 -0.86 -2.48
CA GLY A 35 -4.75 -1.49 -1.19
C GLY A 35 -3.68 -2.57 -1.23
N ARG A 36 -3.12 -2.90 -2.40
CA ARG A 36 -1.98 -3.81 -2.50
C ARG A 36 -0.72 -3.15 -1.94
N TYR A 37 0.14 -3.95 -1.33
CA TYR A 37 1.28 -3.40 -0.60
C TYR A 37 2.47 -4.34 -0.58
N LYS A 38 3.66 -3.77 -0.40
CA LYS A 38 4.87 -4.48 0.05
C LYS A 38 5.51 -3.69 1.18
N PHE A 39 6.21 -4.40 2.05
CA PHE A 39 6.82 -3.81 3.23
C PHE A 39 8.04 -4.62 3.64
N SER A 40 8.93 -3.97 4.37
CA SER A 40 10.06 -4.63 5.03
C SER A 40 10.31 -3.98 6.37
N GLY A 41 10.83 -4.77 7.32
CA GLY A 41 11.11 -4.32 8.68
C GLY A 41 9.87 -4.19 9.55
N ASP A 42 10.00 -3.43 10.65
CA ASP A 42 8.93 -3.21 11.63
C ASP A 42 8.17 -1.91 11.32
N LEU A 43 6.85 -2.02 11.20
CA LEU A 43 5.94 -0.90 10.93
C LEU A 43 5.38 -0.27 12.22
N ALA A 44 5.79 -0.78 13.40
CA ALA A 44 5.34 -0.34 14.71
C ALA A 44 3.80 -0.28 14.85
N SER A 45 3.10 -1.23 14.21
CA SER A 45 1.63 -1.29 14.17
C SER A 45 0.96 -0.02 13.61
N ASN A 46 1.67 0.76 12.76
CA ASN A 46 1.14 1.98 12.15
C ASN A 46 0.53 1.76 10.75
N PHE A 47 0.51 0.52 10.25
CA PHE A 47 -0.11 0.16 8.99
C PHE A 47 -0.95 -1.11 9.16
N TRP A 48 -2.21 -1.07 8.71
CA TRP A 48 -3.17 -2.16 8.83
C TRP A 48 -4.24 -2.08 7.76
N HIS A 49 -4.89 -3.21 7.48
CA HIS A 49 -6.15 -3.26 6.73
C HIS A 49 -7.33 -3.32 7.69
N ALA A 50 -8.50 -2.93 7.21
CA ALA A 50 -9.73 -3.05 7.98
C ALA A 50 -10.87 -3.61 7.11
N ILE A 51 -11.57 -4.63 7.61
CA ILE A 51 -12.79 -5.18 7.01
C ILE A 51 -13.85 -5.24 8.09
N HIS A 52 -15.02 -4.63 7.86
CA HIS A 52 -16.12 -4.60 8.83
C HIS A 52 -15.70 -4.17 10.25
N LEU A 53 -14.87 -3.13 10.36
CA LEU A 53 -14.32 -2.62 11.62
C LEU A 53 -13.34 -3.55 12.36
N CYS A 54 -13.01 -4.71 11.78
CA CYS A 54 -11.92 -5.57 12.27
C CYS A 54 -10.60 -5.13 11.65
N ARG A 55 -9.59 -4.94 12.50
CA ARG A 55 -8.22 -4.62 12.09
C ARG A 55 -7.47 -5.91 11.74
N PHE A 56 -6.71 -5.86 10.66
CA PHE A 56 -5.83 -6.94 10.20
C PHE A 56 -4.42 -6.40 9.99
N GLU A 57 -3.45 -7.04 10.63
CA GLU A 57 -2.03 -6.76 10.45
C GLU A 57 -1.52 -7.29 9.10
N PRO A 58 -0.40 -6.76 8.60
CA PRO A 58 0.25 -7.28 7.40
C PRO A 58 0.45 -8.80 7.45
N GLY A 59 -0.12 -9.50 6.47
CA GLY A 59 -0.03 -10.95 6.33
C GLY A 59 -1.24 -11.73 6.86
N GLU A 60 -2.06 -11.15 7.74
CA GLU A 60 -3.23 -11.86 8.28
C GLU A 60 -4.31 -12.14 7.22
N LEU A 61 -4.35 -11.32 6.17
CA LEU A 61 -5.26 -11.49 5.04
C LEU A 61 -4.70 -12.39 3.93
N ASP A 62 -3.44 -12.84 4.00
CA ASP A 62 -2.81 -13.64 2.94
C ASP A 62 -3.62 -14.90 2.56
N PRO A 63 -4.25 -15.64 3.51
CA PRO A 63 -5.10 -16.79 3.17
C PRO A 63 -6.37 -16.45 2.39
N TYR A 64 -6.85 -15.20 2.48
CA TYR A 64 -8.13 -14.76 1.92
C TYR A 64 -7.95 -13.85 0.69
N ALA A 65 -6.82 -13.16 0.59
CA ALA A 65 -6.49 -12.22 -0.47
C ALA A 65 -5.01 -12.39 -0.91
N PRO A 66 -4.68 -13.50 -1.60
CA PRO A 66 -3.28 -13.87 -1.88
C PRO A 66 -2.52 -12.88 -2.78
N ASN A 67 -3.23 -11.97 -3.46
CA ASN A 67 -2.62 -10.93 -4.30
C ASN A 67 -2.56 -9.55 -3.60
N LEU A 68 -2.95 -9.48 -2.32
CA LEU A 68 -2.93 -8.23 -1.55
C LEU A 68 -1.49 -7.85 -1.20
N ARG A 69 -0.70 -8.81 -0.71
CA ARG A 69 0.71 -8.63 -0.44
C ARG A 69 1.53 -8.91 -1.70
N LEU A 70 2.30 -7.92 -2.12
CA LEU A 70 3.19 -8.00 -3.26
C LEU A 70 4.57 -8.52 -2.80
N ASN A 71 5.25 -9.26 -3.68
CA ASN A 71 6.67 -9.53 -3.49
C ASN A 71 7.50 -8.29 -3.85
N ASP A 72 8.77 -8.27 -3.41
CA ASP A 72 9.66 -7.13 -3.56
C ASP A 72 9.92 -6.76 -5.03
N GLU A 73 10.01 -7.76 -5.90
CA GLU A 73 10.22 -7.60 -7.34
C GLU A 73 8.99 -7.08 -8.09
N THR A 74 7.80 -7.16 -7.49
CA THR A 74 6.56 -6.73 -8.15
C THR A 74 6.51 -5.20 -8.23
N PRO A 75 6.37 -4.60 -9.43
CA PRO A 75 6.25 -3.17 -9.57
C PRO A 75 4.91 -2.64 -9.06
N LEU A 76 4.94 -1.55 -8.27
CA LEU A 76 3.74 -0.84 -7.78
C LEU A 76 2.97 -0.13 -8.92
N ALA A 77 3.65 0.16 -10.04
CA ALA A 77 3.08 0.82 -11.21
C ALA A 77 2.06 -0.02 -12.00
N THR A 78 1.79 -1.26 -11.58
CA THR A 78 0.88 -2.19 -12.29
C THR A 78 -0.57 -2.11 -11.78
N ALA A 79 -0.92 -1.16 -10.91
CA ALA A 79 -2.31 -0.91 -10.56
C ALA A 79 -3.01 -0.14 -11.69
N ALA A 80 -3.54 -0.89 -12.66
CA ALA A 80 -4.50 -0.36 -13.61
C ALA A 80 -5.61 0.37 -12.83
N PRO A 81 -6.00 1.60 -13.24
CA PRO A 81 -7.08 2.29 -12.58
C PRO A 81 -8.35 1.46 -12.70
N ARG A 82 -8.91 1.02 -11.57
CA ARG A 82 -10.33 0.63 -11.50
C ARG A 82 -11.19 1.90 -11.50
N CYS A 83 -11.06 2.69 -12.56
CA CYS A 83 -12.06 3.68 -12.92
C CYS A 83 -12.66 3.19 -14.23
N SER A 84 -13.69 2.35 -14.15
CA SER A 84 -14.63 2.26 -15.26
C SER A 84 -15.24 3.65 -15.43
N PRO A 85 -15.12 4.32 -16.59
CA PRO A 85 -15.85 5.55 -16.82
C PRO A 85 -17.34 5.23 -16.65
N SER A 86 -17.99 5.85 -15.67
CA SER A 86 -19.45 5.83 -15.61
C SER A 86 -19.97 6.60 -16.84
N PRO A 87 -20.98 6.10 -17.55
CA PRO A 87 -21.55 6.77 -18.72
C PRO A 87 -22.20 8.12 -18.37
#